data_AF-A0A4T0FMS8-F1
#
_entry.id   AF-A0A4T0FMS8-F1
#
_cell.length_a   1.000
_cell.length_b   1.000
_cell.length_c   1.000
_cell.angle_alpha   90.00
_cell.angle_beta   90.00
_cell.angle_gamma   90.00
#
_symmetry.space_group_name_H-M   'P 1'
#
loop_
_entity.id
_entity.type
_entity.pdbx_description
1 polymer ?
#
loop_
_entity_poly.entity_id
_entity_poly.type
_entity_poly.pdbx_seq_one_letter_code
_entity_poly.pdbx_strand_id
1 'polypeptide(L)'
;MDEATQRELNTFVEQEQAKAKLQSSTHTFTEMCWNKWVDWEYWEYLADCSRCITGSIGSRFSRAEETCLVNCVDRFLDTSLHIVKALDQQRQHMQPPQ
;
A
#
# COMPACT_ATOMS: atom_id res chain seq x y z
N MET A 1 15.66 24.67 25.40
CA MET A 1 15.86 24.56 23.94
C MET A 1 15.24 25.81 23.33
N ASP A 2 15.91 26.42 22.35
CA ASP A 2 15.41 27.64 21.72
C ASP A 2 14.15 27.32 20.88
N GLU A 3 13.19 28.24 20.82
CA GLU A 3 11.88 27.98 20.19
C GLU A 3 12.02 27.70 18.69
N ALA A 4 13.01 28.34 18.03
CA ALA A 4 13.34 28.10 16.64
C ALA A 4 13.83 26.66 16.40
N THR A 5 14.73 26.15 17.24
CA THR A 5 15.24 24.77 17.15
C THR A 5 14.15 23.73 17.41
N GLN A 6 13.23 24.00 18.34
CA GLN A 6 12.09 23.12 18.60
C GLN A 6 11.17 22.98 17.37
N ARG A 7 10.92 24.09 16.67
CA ARG A 7 10.11 24.10 15.44
C ARG A 7 10.80 23.37 14.29
N GLU A 8 12.09 23.64 14.07
CA GLU A 8 12.88 22.94 13.04
C GLU A 8 12.94 21.43 13.29
N LEU A 9 13.13 21.01 14.54
CA LEU A 9 13.13 19.60 14.91
C LEU A 9 11.78 18.95 14.65
N ASN A 10 10.68 19.62 15.00
CA ASN A 10 9.33 19.11 14.73
C ASN A 10 9.09 18.94 13.22
N THR A 11 9.47 19.93 12.41
CA THR A 11 9.39 19.83 10.95
C THR A 11 10.26 18.69 10.40
N PHE A 12 11.48 18.54 10.92
CA PHE A 12 12.36 17.44 10.53
C PHE A 12 11.75 16.07 10.86
N VAL A 13 11.20 15.91 12.07
CA VAL A 13 10.55 14.67 12.50
C VAL A 13 9.35 14.35 11.62
N GLU A 14 8.50 15.33 11.30
CA GLU A 14 7.35 15.12 10.42
C GLU A 14 7.77 14.65 9.02
N GLN A 15 8.83 15.24 8.46
CA GLN A 15 9.37 14.84 7.16
C GLN A 15 9.94 13.43 7.17
N GLU A 16 10.73 13.07 8.17
CA GLU A 16 11.30 11.72 8.30
C GLU A 16 10.22 10.66 8.56
N GLN A 17 9.18 10.99 9.32
CA GLN A 17 8.03 10.10 9.51
C GLN A 17 7.25 9.89 8.21
N ALA A 18 7.07 10.94 7.39
CA ALA A 18 6.42 10.81 6.08
C ALA A 18 7.22 9.89 5.14
N LYS A 19 8.55 10.01 5.13
CA LYS A 19 9.43 9.11 4.36
C LYS A 19 9.33 7.67 4.86
N ALA A 20 9.36 7.44 6.17
CA ALA A 20 9.26 6.11 6.76
C ALA A 20 7.91 5.44 6.40
N LYS A 21 6.81 6.20 6.43
CA LYS A 21 5.49 5.71 6.00
C LYS A 21 5.50 5.30 4.54
N LEU A 22 6.06 6.12 3.64
CA LEU A 22 6.17 5.79 2.23
C LEU A 22 6.98 4.50 2.01
N GLN A 23 8.12 4.36 2.69
CA GLN A 23 8.95 3.14 2.59
C GLN A 23 8.19 1.90 3.05
N SER A 24 7.43 2.00 4.16
CA SER A 24 6.56 0.92 4.62
C SER A 24 5.48 0.57 3.60
N SER A 25 4.82 1.57 3.00
CA SER A 25 3.83 1.34 1.95
C SER A 25 4.42 0.67 0.72
N THR A 26 5.62 1.08 0.28
CA THR A 26 6.34 0.42 -0.82
C THR A 26 6.59 -1.05 -0.51
N HIS A 27 7.02 -1.38 0.71
CA HIS A 27 7.23 -2.76 1.13
C HIS A 27 5.93 -3.57 1.07
N THR A 28 4.85 -3.04 1.66
CA THR A 28 3.53 -3.69 1.65
C THR A 28 2.99 -3.93 0.24
N PHE A 29 3.08 -2.94 -0.65
CA PHE A 29 2.63 -3.09 -2.03
C PHE A 29 3.50 -4.04 -2.82
N THR A 30 4.80 -4.07 -2.55
CA THR A 30 5.71 -5.04 -3.15
C THR A 30 5.30 -6.45 -2.71
N GLU A 31 5.15 -6.73 -1.41
CA GLU A 31 4.71 -8.06 -0.93
C GLU A 31 3.36 -8.49 -1.51
N MET A 32 2.40 -7.56 -1.60
CA MET A 32 1.06 -7.82 -2.11
C MET A 32 1.04 -8.08 -3.62
N CYS A 33 1.66 -7.20 -4.40
CA CYS A 33 1.56 -7.23 -5.86
C CYS A 33 2.59 -8.19 -6.49
N TRP A 34 3.68 -8.49 -5.80
CA TRP A 34 4.78 -9.28 -6.37
C TRP A 34 4.50 -10.78 -6.48
N ASN A 35 3.70 -11.35 -5.57
CA ASN A 35 3.93 -12.74 -5.18
C ASN A 35 3.80 -13.79 -6.30
N LYS A 36 4.99 -14.26 -6.72
CA LYS A 36 5.22 -15.65 -7.11
C LYS A 36 5.10 -16.51 -5.86
N TRP A 37 4.32 -17.56 -6.00
CA TRP A 37 4.15 -18.59 -4.99
C TRP A 37 5.53 -19.07 -4.53
N VAL A 38 5.78 -18.96 -3.23
CA VAL A 38 6.83 -19.75 -2.59
C VAL A 38 6.46 -21.21 -2.87
N ASP A 39 7.43 -22.00 -3.33
CA ASP A 39 7.32 -23.45 -3.43
C ASP A 39 6.74 -23.99 -2.13
N TRP A 40 5.51 -24.46 -2.20
CA TRP A 40 4.76 -24.92 -1.05
C TRP A 40 3.74 -25.93 -1.57
N GLU A 41 4.28 -27.11 -1.79
CA GLU A 41 3.62 -28.39 -1.62
C GLU A 41 2.80 -28.31 -0.31
N TYR A 42 1.45 -28.19 -0.39
CA TYR A 42 0.46 -28.73 0.57
C TYR A 42 -0.78 -27.88 0.98
N TRP A 43 -1.05 -26.61 0.60
CA TRP A 43 -2.30 -25.90 1.04
C TRP A 43 -3.04 -25.34 -0.18
N GLU A 44 -4.09 -26.05 -0.57
CA GLU A 44 -4.88 -25.88 -1.78
C GLU A 44 -6.01 -24.82 -1.65
N TYR A 45 -6.00 -23.91 -0.67
CA TYR A 45 -7.21 -23.09 -0.41
C TYR A 45 -7.03 -21.61 -0.04
N LEU A 46 -5.81 -21.05 -0.05
CA LEU A 46 -5.59 -19.62 0.20
C LEU A 46 -4.74 -18.97 -0.91
N ALA A 47 -5.16 -19.22 -2.15
CA ALA A 47 -4.60 -18.64 -3.36
C ALA A 47 -5.05 -17.20 -3.56
N ASP A 48 -4.69 -16.28 -2.67
CA ASP A 48 -5.01 -14.87 -2.91
C ASP A 48 -4.28 -14.37 -4.16
N CYS A 49 -5.06 -13.80 -5.07
CA CYS A 49 -4.82 -13.82 -6.51
C CYS A 49 -4.22 -12.50 -6.99
N SER A 50 -2.94 -12.27 -6.68
CA SER A 50 -2.15 -11.22 -7.34
C SER A 50 -0.80 -11.76 -7.82
N ARG A 51 -0.84 -12.69 -8.79
CA ARG A 51 0.35 -13.15 -9.52
C ARG A 51 0.75 -12.11 -10.57
N CYS A 52 1.30 -10.96 -10.19
CA CYS A 52 1.84 -10.07 -11.21
C CYS A 52 3.15 -10.59 -11.80
N ILE A 53 4.02 -11.22 -11.00
CA ILE A 53 5.28 -11.80 -11.51
C ILE A 53 5.06 -13.25 -11.91
N THR A 54 5.34 -13.58 -13.16
CA THR A 54 5.11 -14.93 -13.72
C THR A 54 6.36 -15.48 -14.41
N GLY A 55 7.25 -14.62 -14.90
CA GLY A 55 8.52 -14.97 -15.53
C GLY A 55 9.70 -15.09 -14.57
N SER A 56 10.85 -15.49 -15.09
CA SER A 56 12.12 -15.39 -14.35
C SER A 56 12.47 -13.92 -14.13
N ILE A 57 13.12 -13.63 -13.00
CA ILE A 57 13.54 -12.27 -12.67
C ILE A 57 14.68 -11.89 -13.62
N GLY A 58 14.39 -10.97 -14.54
CA GLY A 58 15.35 -10.38 -15.47
C GLY A 58 15.67 -8.93 -15.13
N SER A 59 16.41 -8.24 -16.00
CA SER A 59 16.71 -6.81 -15.84
C SER A 59 15.49 -5.89 -16.05
N ARG A 60 14.38 -6.43 -16.57
CA ARG A 60 13.12 -5.73 -16.81
C ARG A 60 11.95 -6.69 -16.64
N PHE A 61 10.81 -6.15 -16.23
CA PHE A 61 9.53 -6.85 -16.28
C PHE A 61 9.06 -6.99 -17.73
N SER A 62 8.32 -8.06 -18.01
CA SER A 62 7.54 -8.12 -19.25
C SER A 62 6.42 -7.06 -19.21
N ARG A 63 5.90 -6.66 -20.37
CA ARG A 63 4.81 -5.67 -20.45
C ARG A 63 3.58 -6.08 -19.64
N ALA A 64 3.29 -7.38 -19.58
CA ALA A 64 2.17 -7.91 -18.81
C ALA A 64 2.39 -7.75 -17.31
N GLU A 65 3.60 -8.04 -16.83
CA GLU A 65 3.98 -7.89 -15.41
C GLU A 65 3.96 -6.42 -15.00
N GLU A 66 4.54 -5.52 -15.82
CA GLU A 66 4.51 -4.07 -15.60
C GLU A 66 3.07 -3.54 -15.51
N THR A 67 2.22 -3.91 -16.47
CA THR A 67 0.80 -3.52 -16.48
C THR A 67 0.07 -4.07 -15.26
N CYS A 68 0.37 -5.30 -14.84
CA CYS A 68 -0.24 -5.87 -13.66
C CYS A 68 0.17 -5.13 -12.39
N LEU A 69 1.47 -4.85 -12.21
CA LEU A 69 1.98 -4.16 -11.02
C LEU A 69 1.33 -2.78 -10.84
N VAL A 70 1.23 -2.00 -11.93
CA VAL A 70 0.55 -0.68 -11.90
C VAL A 70 -0.91 -0.84 -11.49
N ASN A 71 -1.66 -1.71 -12.18
CA ASN A 71 -3.07 -1.91 -11.88
C ASN A 71 -3.31 -2.49 -10.48
N CYS A 72 -2.39 -3.30 -9.95
CA CYS A 72 -2.49 -3.86 -8.60
C CYS A 72 -2.45 -2.76 -7.54
N VAL A 73 -1.46 -1.88 -7.62
CA VAL A 73 -1.33 -0.75 -6.69
C VAL A 73 -2.52 0.19 -6.82
N ASP A 74 -2.90 0.57 -8.05
CA ASP A 74 -4.02 1.48 -8.29
C ASP A 74 -5.34 0.92 -7.74
N ARG A 75 -5.63 -0.36 -7.99
CA ARG A 75 -6.84 -1.02 -7.46
C ARG A 75 -6.89 -1.04 -5.94
N PHE A 76 -5.76 -1.30 -5.30
CA PHE A 76 -5.70 -1.29 -3.84
C PHE A 76 -5.97 0.11 -3.29
N LEU A 77 -5.33 1.14 -3.85
CA LEU A 77 -5.51 2.53 -3.43
C LEU A 77 -6.95 3.01 -3.65
N ASP A 78 -7.51 2.75 -4.83
CA ASP A 78 -8.89 3.13 -5.18
C ASP A 78 -9.90 2.47 -4.25
N THR A 79 -9.74 1.17 -4.01
CA THR A 79 -10.64 0.41 -3.13
C THR A 79 -10.52 0.88 -1.69
N SER A 80 -9.29 1.11 -1.19
CA SER A 80 -9.04 1.62 0.15
C SER A 80 -9.71 2.98 0.36
N LEU A 81 -9.55 3.89 -0.61
CA LEU A 81 -10.18 5.21 -0.57
C LEU A 81 -11.71 5.11 -0.64
N HIS A 82 -12.24 4.20 -1.45
CA HIS A 82 -13.67 3.96 -1.55
C HIS A 82 -14.26 3.49 -0.21
N ILE A 83 -13.61 2.53 0.45
CA ILE A 83 -14.02 2.02 1.77
C ILE A 83 -14.01 3.16 2.79
N VAL A 84 -12.94 3.94 2.86
CA VAL A 84 -12.83 5.08 3.81
C VAL A 84 -13.96 6.09 3.58
N LYS A 85 -14.26 6.42 2.31
CA LYS A 85 -15.38 7.33 1.97
C LYS A 85 -16.73 6.78 2.41
N ALA A 86 -16.97 5.48 2.20
CA ALA A 86 -18.21 4.83 2.61
C ALA A 86 -18.38 4.84 4.14
N LEU A 87 -17.30 4.56 4.88
CA LEU A 87 -17.30 4.61 6.34
C LEU A 87 -17.55 6.03 6.88
N ASP A 88 -16.95 7.07 6.26
CA ASP A 88 -17.18 8.45 6.67
C ASP A 88 -18.63 8.89 6.44
N GLN A 89 -19.22 8.50 5.30
CA GLN A 89 -20.64 8.75 5.04
C GLN A 89 -21.52 8.07 6.09
N GLN A 90 -21.30 6.79 6.40
CA GLN A 90 -22.06 6.11 7.45
C GLN A 90 -21.94 6.80 8.81
N ARG A 91 -20.74 7.28 9.17
CA ARG A 91 -20.50 8.02 10.40
C ARG A 91 -21.33 9.32 10.48
N GLN A 92 -21.45 10.06 9.38
CA GLN A 92 -22.27 11.28 9.33
C GLN A 92 -23.76 11.01 9.57
N HIS A 93 -24.28 9.88 9.07
CA HIS A 93 -25.68 9.49 9.28
C HIS A 93 -25.96 8.98 10.71
N MET A 94 -24.92 8.54 11.44
CA MET A 94 -25.01 8.09 12.83
C MET A 94 -24.72 9.20 13.85
N GLN A 95 -24.33 10.40 13.42
CA GLN A 95 -24.17 11.54 14.33
C GLN A 95 -25.54 12.12 14.68
N PRO A 96 -25.91 12.24 15.97
CA PRO A 96 -27.13 12.91 16.35
C PRO A 96 -27.09 14.38 15.88
N PRO A 97 -28.24 14.96 15.50
CA PRO A 97 -28.29 16.39 15.19
C PRO A 97 -27.82 17.16 16.42
N GLN A 98 -26.94 18.14 16.20
CA GLN A 98 -26.51 19.09 17.23
C GLN A 98 -27.66 20.01 17.63
#